data_AF-S0DJF7-F1
#
_entry.id   AF-S0DJF7-F1
#
_cell.length_a   1.000
_cell.length_b   1.000
_cell.length_c   1.000
_cell.angle_alpha   90.00
_cell.angle_beta   90.00
_cell.angle_gamma   90.00
#
_symmetry.space_group_name_H-M   'P 1'
#
loop_
_entity.id
_entity.type
_entity.pdbx_description
1 polymer ?
#
loop_
_entity_poly.entity_id
_entity_poly.type
_entity_poly.pdbx_seq_one_letter_code
_entity_poly.pdbx_strand_id
1 'polypeptide(L)'
;MLSSKQQLTAVLLLAARVLGLNFTISNGQIFTPGFVVLDAPQPNTPLGGDTLHVAIDVTANGKLPLPPHDEDDDNQIFSIDMFLYSYMSGRNLTISNGTATANNASLGEIMTQEPSSTVKHINWVWPDCLVGDGKPEGDSDRGVYNISIRQNFRLNGDDHYTIFDVPINVTNSIPEDDDRPSCDELSNDILSPEEIDAEAANKVGVLFAPDDSTELEASGEASKGSVLDSKVAVYAGLVSLFMTI
;
A
#
# COMPACT_ATOMS: atom_id res chain seq x y z
N MET A 1 -18.13 -46.18 49.20
CA MET A 1 -16.94 -45.31 49.17
C MET A 1 -17.07 -44.39 47.98
N LEU A 2 -17.43 -43.12 48.22
CA LEU A 2 -17.44 -42.07 47.19
C LEU A 2 -15.98 -41.79 46.81
N SER A 3 -15.62 -41.95 45.54
CA SER A 3 -14.36 -41.41 45.02
C SER A 3 -14.68 -40.37 43.96
N SER A 4 -14.58 -39.13 44.40
CA SER A 4 -14.50 -37.92 43.62
C SER A 4 -13.46 -38.03 42.51
N LYS A 5 -13.82 -37.60 41.31
CA LYS A 5 -12.98 -36.83 40.36
C LYS A 5 -13.86 -36.41 39.18
N GLN A 6 -14.56 -35.29 39.37
CA GLN A 6 -15.08 -34.50 38.26
C GLN A 6 -13.87 -33.91 37.53
N GLN A 7 -13.59 -34.41 36.31
CA GLN A 7 -12.71 -33.71 35.39
C GLN A 7 -13.59 -32.73 34.61
N LEU A 8 -13.49 -31.45 34.99
CA LEU A 8 -14.04 -30.34 34.23
C LEU A 8 -13.07 -30.06 33.08
N THR A 9 -13.34 -30.57 31.88
CA THR A 9 -12.60 -30.18 30.68
C THR A 9 -13.13 -28.83 30.22
N ALA A 10 -12.44 -27.76 30.58
CA ALA A 10 -12.72 -26.43 30.04
C ALA A 10 -12.24 -26.39 28.59
N VAL A 11 -13.17 -26.40 27.64
CA VAL A 11 -12.90 -26.10 26.23
C VAL A 11 -12.78 -24.59 26.12
N LEU A 12 -11.55 -24.07 26.03
CA LEU A 12 -11.30 -22.68 25.69
C LEU A 12 -11.51 -22.52 24.17
N LEU A 13 -12.71 -22.11 23.77
CA LEU A 13 -12.96 -21.62 22.41
C LEU A 13 -12.41 -20.19 22.33
N LEU A 14 -11.16 -20.04 21.89
CA LEU A 14 -10.72 -18.76 21.31
C LEU A 14 -11.49 -18.60 20.00
N ALA A 15 -12.57 -17.82 20.03
CA ALA A 15 -13.11 -17.24 18.81
C ALA A 15 -12.13 -16.18 18.32
N ALA A 16 -11.18 -16.58 17.47
CA ALA A 16 -10.46 -15.63 16.65
C ALA A 16 -11.51 -14.91 15.79
N ARG A 17 -11.72 -13.61 16.03
CA ARG A 17 -12.46 -12.79 15.08
C ARG A 17 -11.59 -12.71 13.83
N VAL A 18 -11.94 -13.51 12.83
CA VAL A 18 -11.43 -13.28 11.47
C VAL A 18 -12.08 -11.97 11.03
N LEU A 19 -11.36 -10.87 11.16
CA LEU A 19 -11.67 -9.67 10.38
C LEU A 19 -11.54 -10.12 8.92
N GLY A 20 -12.67 -10.33 8.26
CA GLY A 20 -12.66 -10.57 6.82
C GLY A 20 -12.13 -9.31 6.15
N LEU A 21 -10.90 -9.37 5.65
CA LEU A 21 -10.36 -8.30 4.81
C LEU A 21 -11.21 -8.27 3.53
N ASN A 22 -11.99 -7.20 3.35
CA ASN A 22 -12.70 -6.94 2.10
C ASN A 22 -11.74 -6.21 1.17
N PHE A 23 -11.39 -6.86 0.06
CA PHE A 23 -10.53 -6.30 -0.97
C PHE A 23 -11.37 -5.65 -2.07
N THR A 24 -11.01 -4.43 -2.46
CA THR A 24 -11.54 -3.80 -3.68
C THR A 24 -10.68 -4.24 -4.85
N ILE A 25 -11.15 -5.22 -5.62
CA ILE A 25 -10.40 -5.80 -6.74
C ILE A 25 -11.06 -5.44 -8.06
N SER A 26 -10.27 -4.97 -9.02
CA SER A 26 -10.71 -4.81 -10.41
C SER A 26 -9.59 -5.11 -11.39
N ASN A 27 -9.92 -5.80 -12.48
CA ASN A 27 -8.95 -6.23 -13.51
C ASN A 27 -7.72 -6.97 -12.96
N GLY A 28 -7.87 -7.65 -11.82
CA GLY A 28 -6.76 -8.35 -11.14
C GLY A 28 -5.89 -7.46 -10.25
N GLN A 29 -6.18 -6.17 -10.15
CA GLN A 29 -5.51 -5.24 -9.25
C GLN A 29 -6.29 -5.05 -7.96
N ILE A 30 -5.60 -4.80 -6.86
CA ILE A 30 -6.20 -4.52 -5.56
C ILE A 30 -5.97 -3.07 -5.20
N PHE A 31 -7.06 -2.33 -5.05
CA PHE A 31 -7.04 -0.93 -4.66
C PHE A 31 -6.88 -0.85 -3.14
N THR A 32 -5.79 -0.22 -2.72
CA THR A 32 -5.46 -0.04 -1.30
C THR A 32 -6.05 1.28 -0.78
N PRO A 33 -6.12 1.47 0.54
CA PRO A 33 -6.27 2.80 1.09
C PRO A 33 -5.06 3.68 0.73
N GLY A 34 -5.30 4.80 0.06
CA GLY A 34 -4.25 5.67 -0.48
C GLY A 34 -4.00 5.52 -1.98
N PHE A 35 -2.81 5.87 -2.44
CA PHE A 35 -2.48 5.94 -3.88
C PHE A 35 -1.97 4.65 -4.49
N VAL A 36 -1.36 3.77 -3.69
CA VAL A 36 -0.79 2.53 -4.21
C VAL A 36 -1.88 1.56 -4.65
N VAL A 37 -1.70 0.96 -5.82
CA VAL A 37 -2.50 -0.17 -6.30
C VAL A 37 -1.61 -1.40 -6.33
N LEU A 38 -2.06 -2.50 -5.72
CA LEU A 38 -1.31 -3.75 -5.71
C LEU A 38 -1.67 -4.60 -6.93
N ASP A 39 -0.69 -4.88 -7.78
CA ASP A 39 -0.85 -5.76 -8.95
C ASP A 39 -0.60 -7.23 -8.58
N ALA A 40 0.36 -7.50 -7.69
CA ALA A 40 0.67 -8.84 -7.19
C ALA A 40 1.39 -8.79 -5.83
N PRO A 41 1.21 -9.79 -4.96
CA PRO A 41 0.43 -11.02 -5.17
C PRO A 41 -1.07 -10.85 -4.86
N GLN A 42 -1.88 -11.84 -5.28
CA GLN A 42 -3.27 -11.93 -4.84
C GLN A 42 -3.36 -12.44 -3.38
N PRO A 43 -4.45 -12.16 -2.65
CA PRO A 43 -4.60 -12.62 -1.28
C PRO A 43 -4.57 -14.16 -1.19
N ASN A 44 -3.93 -14.66 -0.16
CA ASN A 44 -3.71 -16.08 0.16
C ASN A 44 -2.87 -16.84 -0.87
N THR A 45 -2.15 -16.15 -1.76
CA THR A 45 -1.27 -16.78 -2.74
C THR A 45 -0.17 -17.58 -2.02
N PRO A 46 0.07 -18.85 -2.39
CA PRO A 46 1.23 -19.60 -1.92
C PRO A 46 2.50 -19.07 -2.64
N LEU A 47 3.47 -18.62 -1.86
CA LEU A 47 4.72 -18.01 -2.32
C LEU A 47 5.94 -18.77 -1.82
N GLY A 48 7.06 -18.56 -2.51
CA GLY A 48 8.37 -19.17 -2.31
C GLY A 48 9.30 -18.75 -3.46
N GLY A 49 10.29 -19.57 -3.79
CA GLY A 49 11.35 -19.25 -4.76
C GLY A 49 12.52 -18.50 -4.11
N ASP A 50 13.31 -17.82 -4.92
CA ASP A 50 14.49 -17.08 -4.43
C ASP A 50 14.10 -15.77 -3.74
N THR A 51 13.11 -15.09 -4.30
CA THR A 51 12.62 -13.79 -3.82
C THR A 51 11.11 -13.78 -3.65
N LEU A 52 10.62 -13.01 -2.68
CA LEU A 52 9.26 -12.51 -2.64
C LEU A 52 9.11 -11.42 -3.71
N HIS A 53 8.20 -11.66 -4.67
CA HIS A 53 7.85 -10.71 -5.71
C HIS A 53 6.57 -9.95 -5.32
N VAL A 54 6.67 -8.63 -5.23
CA VAL A 54 5.52 -7.73 -5.06
C VAL A 54 5.56 -6.69 -6.17
N ALA A 55 4.42 -6.47 -6.82
CA ALA A 55 4.28 -5.47 -7.88
C ALA A 55 3.21 -4.46 -7.46
N ILE A 56 3.59 -3.18 -7.44
CA ILE A 56 2.69 -2.08 -7.07
C ILE A 56 2.72 -0.97 -8.12
N ASP A 57 1.56 -0.45 -8.51
CA ASP A 57 1.45 0.80 -9.25
C ASP A 57 1.43 1.97 -8.26
N VAL A 58 2.29 2.96 -8.51
CA VAL A 58 2.48 4.15 -7.64
C VAL A 58 1.91 5.43 -8.26
N THR A 59 1.01 5.29 -9.23
CA THR A 59 0.42 6.39 -9.99
C THR A 59 -1.06 6.58 -9.72
N ALA A 60 -1.61 5.98 -8.66
CA ALA A 60 -3.03 6.08 -8.35
C ALA A 60 -3.90 5.72 -9.57
N ASN A 61 -3.58 4.60 -10.23
CA ASN A 61 -4.23 4.15 -11.46
C ASN A 61 -4.11 5.19 -12.61
N GLY A 62 -2.90 5.74 -12.78
CA GLY A 62 -2.57 6.72 -13.82
C GLY A 62 -3.03 8.16 -13.55
N LYS A 63 -3.48 8.47 -12.33
CA LYS A 63 -3.93 9.82 -11.92
C LYS A 63 -2.80 10.67 -11.37
N LEU A 64 -1.84 10.06 -10.69
CA LEU A 64 -0.68 10.72 -10.11
C LEU A 64 0.52 10.62 -11.08
N PRO A 65 1.23 11.72 -11.38
CA PRO A 65 2.46 11.64 -12.18
C PRO A 65 3.56 10.86 -11.44
N LEU A 66 4.57 10.40 -12.17
CA LEU A 66 5.78 9.86 -11.54
C LEU A 66 6.66 10.97 -10.97
N PRO A 67 7.43 10.70 -9.90
CA PRO A 67 8.42 11.65 -9.38
C PRO A 67 9.48 12.02 -10.44
N PRO A 68 10.18 13.15 -10.27
CA PRO A 68 10.14 14.04 -9.11
C PRO A 68 8.87 14.89 -9.04
N HIS A 69 8.33 15.05 -7.83
CA HIS A 69 7.25 15.97 -7.50
C HIS A 69 7.83 17.29 -7.01
N ASP A 70 7.11 18.39 -7.20
CA ASP A 70 7.45 19.65 -6.55
C ASP A 70 7.12 19.54 -5.04
N GLU A 71 7.92 20.16 -4.16
CA GLU A 71 7.70 20.09 -2.70
C GLU A 71 6.30 20.61 -2.29
N ASP A 72 5.78 21.55 -3.08
CA ASP A 72 4.46 22.18 -2.92
C ASP A 72 3.34 21.41 -3.65
N ASP A 73 3.60 20.24 -4.24
CA ASP A 73 2.55 19.44 -4.88
C ASP A 73 1.53 18.96 -3.83
N ASP A 74 0.26 19.29 -4.09
CA ASP A 74 -0.89 18.92 -3.26
C ASP A 74 -1.16 17.41 -3.27
N ASN A 75 -0.56 16.67 -4.21
CA ASN A 75 -0.72 15.24 -4.38
C ASN A 75 0.63 14.58 -4.68
N GLN A 76 1.14 13.77 -3.76
CA GLN A 76 2.40 13.03 -3.94
C GLN A 76 2.53 11.88 -2.93
N ILE A 77 3.31 10.86 -3.28
CA ILE A 77 3.74 9.80 -2.34
C ILE A 77 5.11 10.20 -1.78
N PHE A 78 5.22 10.32 -0.46
CA PHE A 78 6.49 10.61 0.21
C PHE A 78 7.31 9.35 0.43
N SER A 79 6.67 8.27 0.87
CA SER A 79 7.35 7.00 1.08
C SER A 79 6.38 5.81 1.03
N ILE A 80 6.94 4.65 0.71
CA ILE A 80 6.28 3.36 0.83
C ILE A 80 7.21 2.45 1.62
N ASP A 81 6.75 2.01 2.79
CA ASP A 81 7.41 1.02 3.60
C ASP A 81 6.67 -0.31 3.46
N MET A 82 7.41 -1.41 3.51
CA MET A 82 6.87 -2.75 3.35
C MET A 82 7.45 -3.70 4.40
N PHE A 83 6.59 -4.48 5.03
CA PHE A 83 6.96 -5.46 6.05
C PHE A 83 6.30 -6.80 5.76
N LEU A 84 6.95 -7.88 6.19
CA LEU A 84 6.39 -9.22 6.19
C LEU A 84 6.20 -9.66 7.64
N TYR A 85 4.97 -9.82 8.09
CA TYR A 85 4.72 -10.17 9.49
C TYR A 85 3.74 -11.34 9.66
N SER A 86 3.87 -12.05 10.78
CA SER A 86 2.95 -13.10 11.20
C SER A 86 2.85 -13.15 12.72
N TYR A 87 1.63 -12.98 13.23
CA TYR A 87 1.34 -13.22 14.65
C TYR A 87 1.49 -14.69 15.05
N MET A 88 1.46 -15.62 14.08
CA MET A 88 1.55 -17.06 14.36
C MET A 88 2.99 -17.48 14.65
N SER A 89 3.95 -17.01 13.83
CA SER A 89 5.38 -17.25 14.07
C SER A 89 6.02 -16.19 14.99
N GLY A 90 5.32 -15.08 15.25
CA GLY A 90 5.86 -13.96 16.01
C GLY A 90 6.90 -13.14 15.25
N ARG A 91 6.98 -13.31 13.91
CA ARG A 91 7.94 -12.63 13.05
C ARG A 91 7.37 -11.32 12.52
N ASN A 92 8.22 -10.29 12.47
CA ASN A 92 7.97 -9.03 11.77
C ASN A 92 9.26 -8.60 11.08
N LEU A 93 9.32 -8.75 9.76
CA LEU A 93 10.55 -8.62 8.97
C LEU A 93 10.45 -7.40 8.05
N THR A 94 11.47 -6.55 8.03
CA THR A 94 11.53 -5.39 7.12
C THR A 94 11.79 -5.85 5.69
N ILE A 95 10.86 -5.62 4.78
CA ILE A 95 11.12 -5.74 3.33
C ILE A 95 11.83 -4.47 2.83
N SER A 96 11.26 -3.31 3.13
CA SER A 96 11.85 -1.99 2.86
C SER A 96 11.29 -0.96 3.85
N ASN A 97 12.15 -0.04 4.29
CA ASN A 97 11.76 1.10 5.13
C ASN A 97 12.49 2.40 4.71
N GLY A 98 13.06 2.44 3.50
CA GLY A 98 13.82 3.58 2.99
C GLY A 98 15.18 3.85 3.64
N THR A 99 15.57 3.14 4.71
CA THR A 99 16.83 3.41 5.43
C THR A 99 18.01 2.55 4.97
N ALA A 100 17.76 1.58 4.09
CA ALA A 100 18.76 0.60 3.72
C ALA A 100 19.87 1.18 2.83
N THR A 101 21.12 0.89 3.16
CA THR A 101 22.31 1.22 2.37
C THR A 101 22.78 0.02 1.52
N ALA A 102 23.81 0.21 0.69
CA ALA A 102 24.38 -0.88 -0.10
C ALA A 102 24.75 -2.09 0.78
N ASN A 103 24.36 -3.30 0.34
CA ASN A 103 24.55 -4.58 1.02
C ASN A 103 23.73 -4.80 2.31
N ASN A 104 22.66 -4.03 2.53
CA ASN A 104 21.71 -4.34 3.61
C ASN A 104 20.78 -5.49 3.22
N ALA A 105 20.33 -6.24 4.22
CA ALA A 105 19.36 -7.33 4.08
C ALA A 105 17.98 -6.85 3.59
N SER A 106 17.57 -5.63 3.97
CA SER A 106 16.34 -5.00 3.47
C SER A 106 16.60 -4.18 2.21
N LEU A 107 15.56 -3.97 1.41
CA LEU A 107 15.63 -3.10 0.23
C LEU A 107 15.65 -1.63 0.64
N GLY A 108 16.30 -0.81 -0.19
CA GLY A 108 16.25 0.65 -0.11
C GLY A 108 14.86 1.20 -0.44
N GLU A 109 14.77 2.53 -0.55
CA GLU A 109 13.51 3.24 -0.81
C GLU A 109 12.81 2.74 -2.09
N ILE A 110 11.58 2.26 -1.96
CA ILE A 110 10.78 1.69 -3.06
C ILE A 110 10.58 2.69 -4.20
N MET A 111 10.33 3.96 -3.89
CA MET A 111 10.05 4.99 -4.89
C MET A 111 11.25 5.31 -5.80
N THR A 112 12.47 4.97 -5.36
CA THR A 112 13.70 5.14 -6.15
C THR A 112 13.95 3.97 -7.12
N GLN A 113 13.26 2.85 -6.94
CA GLN A 113 13.35 1.70 -7.82
C GLN A 113 12.64 2.01 -9.14
N GLU A 114 13.23 1.57 -10.26
CA GLU A 114 12.63 1.70 -11.60
C GLU A 114 12.05 3.10 -11.86
N PRO A 115 12.85 4.18 -11.83
CA PRO A 115 12.36 5.56 -11.71
C PRO A 115 11.42 6.01 -12.84
N SER A 116 11.52 5.40 -14.03
CA SER A 116 10.66 5.69 -15.18
C SER A 116 9.43 4.78 -15.29
N SER A 117 9.19 3.89 -14.32
CA SER A 117 8.09 2.92 -14.32
C SER A 117 6.99 3.33 -13.35
N THR A 118 5.74 3.23 -13.78
CA THR A 118 4.53 3.38 -12.93
C THR A 118 4.38 2.21 -11.97
N VAL A 119 4.88 1.04 -12.36
CA VAL A 119 4.91 -0.17 -11.55
C VAL A 119 6.29 -0.36 -10.94
N LYS A 120 6.35 -0.62 -9.64
CA LYS A 120 7.56 -1.00 -8.91
C LYS A 120 7.54 -2.50 -8.66
N HIS A 121 8.60 -3.18 -9.06
CA HIS A 121 8.82 -4.61 -8.82
C HIS A 121 9.77 -4.80 -7.62
N ILE A 122 9.18 -5.02 -6.46
CA ILE A 122 9.91 -5.34 -5.23
C ILE A 122 10.30 -6.82 -5.30
N ASN A 123 11.61 -7.06 -5.41
CA ASN A 123 12.20 -8.41 -5.42
C ASN A 123 13.02 -8.59 -4.14
N TRP A 124 12.38 -9.05 -3.07
CA TRP A 124 13.02 -9.18 -1.75
C TRP A 124 13.49 -10.62 -1.51
N VAL A 125 14.75 -10.82 -1.17
CA VAL A 125 15.31 -12.16 -0.92
C VAL A 125 14.69 -12.74 0.35
N TRP A 126 14.13 -13.95 0.25
CA TRP A 126 13.62 -14.65 1.43
C TRP A 126 14.78 -14.92 2.42
N PRO A 127 14.63 -14.59 3.72
CA PRO A 127 15.65 -14.87 4.72
C PRO A 127 15.70 -16.35 5.10
N ASP A 128 16.81 -16.71 5.73
CA ASP A 128 17.17 -18.09 6.08
C ASP A 128 16.12 -18.84 6.91
N CYS A 129 15.46 -18.18 7.86
CA CYS A 129 14.47 -18.83 8.73
C CYS A 129 13.20 -19.28 7.98
N LEU A 130 12.97 -18.77 6.76
CA LEU A 130 11.84 -19.16 5.91
C LEU A 130 12.20 -20.26 4.89
N VAL A 131 13.45 -20.70 4.83
CA VAL A 131 13.90 -21.81 3.97
C VAL A 131 13.11 -23.09 4.26
N GLY A 132 12.80 -23.85 3.21
CA GLY A 132 12.05 -25.11 3.31
C GLY A 132 11.12 -25.34 2.14
N ASP A 133 10.35 -26.43 2.18
CA ASP A 133 9.38 -26.77 1.14
C ASP A 133 8.10 -27.34 1.77
N GLY A 134 6.95 -26.82 1.35
CA GLY A 134 5.65 -27.19 1.87
C GLY A 134 5.22 -26.40 3.11
N LYS A 135 4.26 -27.01 3.83
CA LYS A 135 3.59 -26.45 5.01
C LYS A 135 4.56 -26.40 6.20
N PRO A 136 4.34 -25.49 7.17
CA PRO A 136 5.15 -25.48 8.38
C PRO A 136 5.06 -26.80 9.14
N GLU A 137 6.22 -27.33 9.54
CA GLU A 137 6.37 -28.49 10.40
C GLU A 137 7.26 -28.12 11.60
N GLY A 138 6.88 -28.59 12.80
CA GLY A 138 7.64 -28.30 14.03
C GLY A 138 7.76 -26.80 14.31
N ASP A 139 8.99 -26.35 14.56
CA ASP A 139 9.34 -24.96 14.90
C ASP A 139 9.64 -24.11 13.66
N SER A 140 9.12 -24.49 12.48
CA SER A 140 9.30 -23.73 11.25
C SER A 140 8.62 -22.36 11.33
N ASP A 141 9.34 -21.31 10.93
CA ASP A 141 8.78 -19.96 10.82
C ASP A 141 7.82 -19.80 9.63
N ARG A 142 7.70 -20.80 8.75
CA ARG A 142 6.85 -20.75 7.55
C ARG A 142 5.35 -20.71 7.89
N GLY A 143 4.51 -20.39 6.91
CA GLY A 143 3.05 -20.43 7.06
C GLY A 143 2.36 -19.14 6.61
N VAL A 144 1.34 -18.71 7.37
CA VAL A 144 0.52 -17.54 7.01
C VAL A 144 1.24 -16.27 7.43
N TYR A 145 1.39 -15.35 6.49
CA TYR A 145 1.99 -14.03 6.69
C TYR A 145 1.13 -12.96 6.05
N ASN A 146 1.30 -11.73 6.50
CA ASN A 146 0.78 -10.55 5.83
C ASN A 146 1.94 -9.73 5.26
N ILE A 147 1.82 -9.33 4.01
CA ILE A 147 2.61 -8.24 3.44
C ILE A 147 1.91 -6.94 3.86
N SER A 148 2.54 -6.17 4.75
CA SER A 148 2.04 -4.87 5.20
C SER A 148 2.62 -3.78 4.32
N ILE A 149 1.76 -3.11 3.56
CA ILE A 149 2.10 -2.00 2.66
C ILE A 149 1.68 -0.71 3.38
N ARG A 150 2.67 0.12 3.71
CA ARG A 150 2.47 1.34 4.49
C ARG A 150 2.86 2.54 3.66
N GLN A 151 1.95 3.49 3.50
CA GLN A 151 2.15 4.63 2.62
C GLN A 151 2.11 5.91 3.44
N ASN A 152 3.03 6.82 3.15
CA ASN A 152 2.97 8.21 3.57
C ASN A 152 2.80 9.07 2.32
N PHE A 153 1.73 9.85 2.24
CA PHE A 153 1.38 10.59 1.04
C PHE A 153 0.56 11.84 1.37
N ARG A 154 0.52 12.79 0.45
CA ARG A 154 -0.36 13.96 0.50
C ARG A 154 -1.49 13.80 -0.50
N LEU A 155 -2.71 14.12 -0.09
CA LEU A 155 -3.89 14.17 -0.94
C LEU A 155 -4.59 15.51 -0.73
N ASN A 156 -4.72 16.29 -1.79
CA ASN A 156 -5.38 17.61 -1.78
C ASN A 156 -4.89 18.52 -0.63
N GLY A 157 -3.58 18.53 -0.41
CA GLY A 157 -2.93 19.38 0.61
C GLY A 157 -2.83 18.75 2.02
N ASP A 158 -3.55 17.66 2.30
CA ASP A 158 -3.54 16.99 3.60
C ASP A 158 -2.60 15.76 3.58
N ASP A 159 -1.78 15.63 4.63
CA ASP A 159 -0.88 14.48 4.78
C ASP A 159 -1.62 13.28 5.40
N HIS A 160 -1.39 12.10 4.84
CA HIS A 160 -2.06 10.84 5.20
C HIS A 160 -1.06 9.71 5.38
N TYR A 161 -1.45 8.76 6.23
CA TYR A 161 -0.72 7.51 6.44
C TYR A 161 -1.69 6.33 6.40
N THR A 162 -1.41 5.32 5.60
CA THR A 162 -2.25 4.12 5.47
C THR A 162 -1.45 2.84 5.70
N ILE A 163 -2.15 1.79 6.13
CA ILE A 163 -1.59 0.46 6.36
C ILE A 163 -2.50 -0.56 5.68
N PHE A 164 -1.97 -1.29 4.71
CA PHE A 164 -2.74 -2.29 3.98
C PHE A 164 -2.07 -3.65 4.04
N ASP A 165 -2.77 -4.63 4.60
CA ASP A 165 -2.23 -5.97 4.81
C ASP A 165 -2.79 -6.97 3.80
N VAL A 166 -1.89 -7.69 3.14
CA VAL A 166 -2.20 -8.71 2.14
C VAL A 166 -1.80 -10.07 2.69
N PRO A 167 -2.75 -10.98 2.98
CA PRO A 167 -2.42 -12.31 3.46
C PRO A 167 -1.76 -13.11 2.34
N ILE A 168 -0.72 -13.87 2.67
CA ILE A 168 0.00 -14.80 1.80
C ILE A 168 0.31 -16.08 2.56
N ASN A 169 0.71 -17.13 1.83
CA ASN A 169 1.15 -18.38 2.40
C ASN A 169 2.59 -18.68 1.98
N VAL A 170 3.53 -18.66 2.93
CA VAL A 170 4.92 -19.09 2.70
C VAL A 170 4.96 -20.61 2.74
N THR A 171 4.61 -21.24 1.62
CA THR A 171 4.49 -22.70 1.52
C THR A 171 5.17 -23.31 0.30
N ASN A 172 5.50 -22.53 -0.73
CA ASN A 172 6.27 -23.06 -1.85
C ASN A 172 7.75 -23.19 -1.46
N SER A 173 8.48 -24.05 -2.17
CA SER A 173 9.91 -24.26 -1.94
C SER A 173 10.69 -22.93 -1.93
N ILE A 174 11.46 -22.70 -0.88
CA ILE A 174 12.48 -21.66 -0.75
C ILE A 174 13.79 -22.41 -0.54
N PRO A 175 14.69 -22.44 -1.53
CA PRO A 175 15.91 -23.24 -1.45
C PRO A 175 16.89 -22.63 -0.45
N GLU A 176 17.69 -23.47 0.21
CA GLU A 176 18.81 -23.03 1.03
C GLU A 176 19.87 -22.34 0.16
N ASP A 177 20.39 -21.20 0.63
CA ASP A 177 21.44 -20.44 -0.06
C ASP A 177 22.18 -19.58 0.97
N ASP A 178 23.52 -19.54 0.88
CA ASP A 178 24.41 -18.81 1.80
C ASP A 178 24.28 -17.28 1.66
N ASP A 179 23.74 -16.79 0.54
CA ASP A 179 23.53 -15.35 0.29
C ASP A 179 22.20 -14.83 0.88
N ARG A 180 21.39 -15.69 1.53
CA ARG A 180 20.16 -15.26 2.20
C ARG A 180 20.47 -14.54 3.50
N PRO A 181 19.82 -13.39 3.76
CA PRO A 181 20.01 -12.69 5.02
C PRO A 181 19.44 -13.49 6.19
N SER A 182 20.00 -13.26 7.38
CA SER A 182 19.43 -13.81 8.60
C SER A 182 18.12 -13.11 8.95
N CYS A 183 17.15 -13.85 9.51
CA CYS A 183 15.91 -13.22 9.98
C CYS A 183 16.14 -12.18 11.09
N ASP A 184 17.19 -12.33 11.90
CA ASP A 184 17.51 -11.39 12.98
C ASP A 184 17.95 -10.02 12.43
N GLU A 185 18.63 -9.97 11.28
CA GLU A 185 19.00 -8.71 10.61
C GLU A 185 17.79 -7.92 10.10
N LEU A 186 16.67 -8.60 9.87
CA LEU A 186 15.44 -8.04 9.32
C LEU A 186 14.37 -7.81 10.39
N SER A 187 14.59 -8.34 11.60
CA SER A 187 13.57 -8.42 12.63
C SER A 187 13.25 -7.05 13.23
N ASN A 188 11.96 -6.82 13.45
CA ASN A 188 11.42 -5.73 14.25
C ASN A 188 10.55 -6.30 15.36
N ASP A 189 10.21 -5.44 16.32
CA ASP A 189 9.20 -5.77 17.31
C ASP A 189 7.84 -5.97 16.64
N ILE A 190 7.10 -6.99 17.11
CA ILE A 190 5.73 -7.21 16.68
C ILE A 190 4.80 -6.33 17.51
N LEU A 191 4.03 -5.48 16.83
CA LEU A 191 3.04 -4.61 17.47
C LEU A 191 1.69 -5.31 17.51
N SER A 192 0.95 -5.11 18.60
CA SER A 192 -0.43 -5.57 18.69
C SER A 192 -1.34 -4.82 17.71
N PRO A 193 -2.46 -5.42 17.27
CA PRO A 193 -3.43 -4.73 16.42
C PRO A 193 -3.90 -3.39 17.00
N GLU A 194 -4.03 -3.31 18.32
CA GLU A 194 -4.42 -2.09 19.04
C GLU A 194 -3.34 -0.99 18.99
N GLU A 195 -2.06 -1.36 18.97
CA GLU A 195 -0.96 -0.40 18.83
C GLU A 195 -0.81 0.11 17.39
N ILE A 196 -1.17 -0.71 16.41
CA ILE A 196 -1.11 -0.36 14.99
C ILE A 196 -2.27 0.58 14.61
N ASP A 197 -3.47 0.32 15.11
CA ASP A 197 -4.71 1.07 14.81
C ASP A 197 -4.90 1.31 13.29
N ALA A 198 -4.88 0.22 12.52
CA ALA A 198 -5.02 0.27 11.07
C ALA A 198 -6.38 0.86 10.62
N GLU A 199 -7.41 0.78 11.46
CA GLU A 199 -8.71 1.42 11.19
C GLU A 199 -8.58 2.94 11.18
N ALA A 200 -7.89 3.53 12.17
CA ALA A 200 -7.63 4.96 12.19
C ALA A 200 -6.69 5.40 11.06
N ALA A 201 -5.64 4.63 10.77
CA ALA A 201 -4.72 4.91 9.66
C ALA A 201 -5.48 4.94 8.32
N ASN A 202 -6.34 3.96 8.08
CA ASN A 202 -7.05 3.81 6.81
C ASN A 202 -8.32 4.66 6.68
N LYS A 203 -8.48 5.71 7.50
CA LYS A 203 -9.67 6.57 7.50
C LYS A 203 -9.96 7.23 6.15
N VAL A 204 -8.92 7.47 5.34
CA VAL A 204 -9.04 8.01 3.97
C VAL A 204 -9.78 7.05 3.03
N GLY A 205 -9.80 5.75 3.34
CA GLY A 205 -10.48 4.73 2.55
C GLY A 205 -9.75 4.38 1.26
N VAL A 206 -10.34 3.45 0.49
CA VAL A 206 -9.85 3.04 -0.83
C VAL A 206 -10.09 4.16 -1.82
N LEU A 207 -9.05 4.52 -2.58
CA LEU A 207 -9.10 5.59 -3.58
C LEU A 207 -8.90 5.05 -5.00
N PHE A 208 -9.45 5.74 -5.98
CA PHE A 208 -9.27 5.55 -7.43
C PHE A 208 -9.63 4.16 -7.97
N ALA A 209 -10.41 3.39 -7.20
CA ALA A 209 -11.07 2.19 -7.68
C ALA A 209 -12.01 2.51 -8.85
N PRO A 210 -12.34 1.56 -9.73
CA PRO A 210 -13.37 1.79 -10.74
C PRO A 210 -14.67 2.21 -10.04
N ASP A 211 -15.33 3.22 -10.60
CA ASP A 211 -16.51 3.91 -10.05
C ASP A 211 -16.25 4.80 -8.82
N ASP A 212 -14.99 4.95 -8.37
CA ASP A 212 -14.62 6.00 -7.42
C ASP A 212 -14.64 7.38 -8.09
N SER A 213 -15.13 8.38 -7.36
CA SER A 213 -15.24 9.78 -7.79
C SER A 213 -14.22 10.70 -7.10
N THR A 214 -13.20 10.14 -6.45
CA THR A 214 -12.09 10.93 -5.91
C THR A 214 -11.37 11.66 -7.04
N GLU A 215 -11.28 12.99 -6.92
CA GLU A 215 -10.57 13.85 -7.87
C GLU A 215 -9.31 14.42 -7.18
N LEU A 216 -8.22 14.53 -7.96
CA LEU A 216 -7.00 15.20 -7.52
C LEU A 216 -7.14 16.70 -7.78
N GLU A 217 -6.93 17.53 -6.76
CA GLU A 217 -6.81 18.96 -6.94
C GLU A 217 -5.53 19.28 -7.71
N ALA A 218 -5.65 20.06 -8.79
CA ALA A 218 -4.49 20.55 -9.51
C ALA A 218 -3.80 21.60 -8.65
N SER A 219 -2.48 21.47 -8.44
CA SER A 219 -1.68 22.48 -7.76
C SER A 219 -1.85 23.81 -8.52
N GLY A 220 -2.59 24.71 -7.89
CA GLY A 220 -3.05 25.95 -8.50
C GLY A 220 -2.20 27.13 -8.05
N GLU A 221 -1.25 27.57 -8.86
CA GLU A 221 -1.06 29.01 -8.98
C GLU A 221 -2.43 29.59 -9.35
N ALA A 222 -2.95 30.48 -8.50
CA ALA A 222 -4.14 31.24 -8.79
C ALA A 222 -3.96 31.98 -10.12
N SER A 223 -4.41 31.36 -11.22
CA SER A 223 -4.48 32.04 -12.50
C SER A 223 -5.42 33.22 -12.31
N LYS A 224 -4.86 34.43 -12.28
CA LYS A 224 -5.63 35.66 -12.42
C LYS A 224 -6.23 35.62 -13.82
N GLY A 225 -7.42 35.02 -13.92
CA GLY A 225 -8.28 35.10 -15.08
C GLY A 225 -8.56 36.57 -15.35
N SER A 226 -7.89 37.11 -16.36
CA SER A 226 -8.27 38.34 -17.04
C SER A 226 -9.68 38.13 -17.60
N VAL A 227 -10.68 38.67 -16.90
CA VAL A 227 -12.05 38.76 -17.41
C VAL A 227 -12.02 39.80 -18.53
N LEU A 228 -11.87 39.33 -19.78
CA LEU A 228 -12.20 40.10 -20.97
C LEU A 228 -13.73 40.22 -21.04
N ASP A 229 -14.21 41.34 -20.52
CA ASP A 229 -15.58 41.84 -20.58
C ASP A 229 -16.01 42.00 -22.06
N SER A 230 -16.70 41.01 -22.61
CA SER A 230 -17.36 41.13 -23.92
C SER A 230 -18.77 41.66 -23.75
N LYS A 231 -18.92 42.95 -23.46
CA LYS A 231 -20.20 43.64 -23.63
C LYS A 231 -20.48 43.84 -25.11
N VAL A 232 -21.35 42.98 -25.64
CA VAL A 232 -22.07 43.19 -26.89
C VAL A 232 -22.89 44.47 -26.76
N ALA A 233 -22.43 45.56 -27.37
CA ALA A 233 -23.19 46.80 -27.49
C ALA A 233 -24.13 46.72 -28.71
N VAL A 234 -25.42 46.47 -28.43
CA VAL A 234 -26.50 46.65 -29.39
C VAL A 234 -26.79 48.15 -29.49
N TYR A 235 -26.43 48.79 -30.61
CA TYR A 235 -26.90 50.15 -30.92
C TYR A 235 -28.15 50.07 -31.81
N ALA A 236 -29.28 50.47 -31.24
CA ALA A 236 -30.55 50.67 -31.93
C ALA A 236 -30.90 52.16 -31.98
N GLY A 237 -31.11 52.66 -33.20
CA GLY A 237 -31.88 53.87 -33.53
C GLY A 237 -31.17 55.22 -33.40
N LEU A 238 -31.58 56.29 -34.08
CA LEU A 238 -32.54 56.49 -35.16
C LEU A 238 -32.39 57.98 -35.59
N VAL A 239 -32.30 58.25 -36.90
CA VAL A 239 -32.89 59.41 -37.63
C VAL A 239 -32.50 60.86 -37.28
N SER A 240 -31.89 61.56 -38.26
CA SER A 240 -32.40 62.78 -38.94
C SER A 240 -31.27 63.43 -39.76
N LEU A 241 -31.38 63.48 -41.09
CA LEU A 241 -31.96 64.57 -41.90
C LEU A 241 -30.99 65.76 -42.08
N PHE A 242 -30.57 66.02 -43.33
CA PHE A 242 -30.48 67.32 -44.04
C PHE A 242 -29.60 67.11 -45.31
N MET A 243 -30.18 66.85 -46.50
CA MET A 243 -30.72 67.78 -47.51
C MET A 243 -29.64 68.48 -48.38
N THR A 244 -29.66 68.15 -49.69
CA THR A 244 -29.39 69.02 -50.89
C THR A 244 -27.97 69.60 -51.09
N ILE A 245 -27.38 69.66 -52.28
CA ILE A 245 -27.76 69.52 -53.71
C ILE A 245 -26.68 68.71 -54.42
#